data_AF-A0A520PS73-F1
#
_entry.id   AF-A0A520PS73-F1
#
_cell.length_a   1.000
_cell.length_b   1.000
_cell.length_c   1.000
_cell.angle_alpha   90.00
_cell.angle_beta   90.00
_cell.angle_gamma   90.00
#
_symmetry.space_group_name_H-M   'P 1'
#
loop_
_entity.id
_entity.type
_entity.pdbx_description
1 polymer ?
#
loop_
_entity_poly.entity_id
_entity_poly.type
_entity_poly.pdbx_seq_one_letter_code
_entity_poly.pdbx_strand_id
1 'polypeptide(L)'
;MLAAVMRWIPLLFLAACASPTDGGRLDERVETPDAPPIAPFDACTVTTYRVPAESANHVAACSALDFPETPPAGGDHYGQWAAFGAYDAPVPWGFLVHSMEHGGVVLAHDCEGDCPEVEAAFAAIASERVDPLCRGDAPSRIITAPAELDHPVVALAWEHVYVATCLDEASLRAFVDAHYGNAPEDLCAPGVDLSAEGWCP
;
A
#
# COMPACT_ATOMS: atom_id res chain seq x y z
N MET A 1 49.91 -29.63 -40.68
CA MET A 1 49.89 -28.46 -39.78
C MET A 1 48.85 -27.48 -40.32
N LEU A 2 47.60 -27.55 -39.86
CA LEU A 2 46.58 -26.53 -40.15
C LEU A 2 46.19 -25.89 -38.81
N ALA A 3 46.45 -24.60 -38.66
CA ALA A 3 46.04 -23.81 -37.51
C ALA A 3 44.62 -23.29 -37.73
N ALA A 4 43.68 -23.69 -36.88
CA ALA A 4 42.33 -23.16 -36.84
C ALA A 4 42.34 -21.80 -36.12
N VAL A 5 41.85 -20.76 -36.80
CA VAL A 5 41.70 -19.41 -36.25
C VAL A 5 40.37 -19.34 -35.49
N MET A 6 40.43 -19.43 -34.16
CA MET A 6 39.27 -19.24 -33.28
C MET A 6 38.88 -17.75 -33.29
N ARG A 7 37.75 -17.42 -33.92
CA ARG A 7 37.17 -16.07 -33.86
C ARG A 7 36.43 -15.89 -32.54
N TRP A 8 36.88 -14.94 -31.73
CA TRP A 8 36.21 -14.51 -30.52
C TRP A 8 35.04 -13.60 -30.88
N ILE A 9 33.82 -13.99 -30.49
CA ILE A 9 32.63 -13.14 -30.55
C ILE A 9 32.55 -12.42 -29.21
N PRO A 10 32.65 -11.08 -29.16
CA PRO A 10 32.46 -10.37 -27.90
C PRO A 10 30.98 -10.42 -27.52
N LEU A 11 30.68 -10.89 -26.30
CA LEU A 11 29.38 -10.66 -25.68
C LEU A 11 29.22 -9.16 -25.48
N LEU A 12 28.32 -8.54 -26.25
CA LEU A 12 27.77 -7.23 -25.90
C LEU A 12 26.90 -7.42 -24.66
N PHE A 13 27.39 -6.97 -23.51
CA PHE A 13 26.53 -6.65 -22.38
C PHE A 13 25.72 -5.41 -22.76
N LEU A 14 24.45 -5.61 -23.10
CA LEU A 14 23.45 -4.54 -23.11
C LEU A 14 23.26 -4.11 -21.65
N ALA A 15 23.92 -3.03 -21.25
CA ALA A 15 23.54 -2.30 -20.05
C ALA A 15 22.13 -1.74 -20.29
N ALA A 16 21.15 -2.27 -19.57
CA ALA A 16 19.83 -1.66 -19.51
C ALA A 16 20.01 -0.28 -18.85
N CYS A 17 19.78 0.78 -19.63
CA CYS A 17 19.67 2.13 -19.08
C CYS A 17 18.38 2.17 -18.24
N ALA A 18 18.50 2.05 -16.92
CA ALA A 18 17.45 2.51 -16.03
C ALA A 18 17.32 4.01 -16.25
N SER A 19 16.23 4.43 -16.89
CA SER A 19 15.88 5.84 -16.93
C SER A 19 15.44 6.23 -15.52
N PRO A 20 15.89 7.36 -14.95
CA PRO A 20 15.37 7.82 -13.68
C PRO A 20 13.90 8.17 -13.92
N THR A 21 12.98 7.36 -13.40
CA THR A 21 11.57 7.72 -13.37
C THR A 21 11.41 8.83 -12.34
N ASP A 22 10.67 9.87 -12.73
CA ASP A 22 10.32 11.00 -11.87
C ASP A 22 9.74 10.47 -10.53
N GLY A 23 10.30 10.93 -9.40
CA GLY A 23 9.67 10.75 -8.08
C GLY A 23 10.32 9.76 -7.10
N GLY A 24 11.45 9.12 -7.40
CA GLY A 24 12.17 8.31 -6.39
C GLY A 24 11.55 6.93 -6.10
N ARG A 25 10.60 6.47 -6.93
CA ARG A 25 10.03 5.12 -6.85
C ARG A 25 11.07 4.05 -7.18
N LEU A 26 11.08 2.98 -6.39
CA LEU A 26 11.95 1.82 -6.51
C LEU A 26 11.12 0.57 -6.80
N ASP A 27 11.75 -0.40 -7.47
CA ASP A 27 11.18 -1.73 -7.72
C ASP A 27 9.79 -1.71 -8.39
N GLU A 28 9.50 -0.67 -9.18
CA GLU A 28 8.19 -0.50 -9.83
C GLU A 28 7.89 -1.66 -10.79
N ARG A 29 6.68 -2.21 -10.67
CA ARG A 29 6.15 -3.25 -11.54
C ARG A 29 4.74 -2.89 -11.96
N VAL A 30 4.47 -3.07 -13.24
CA VAL A 30 3.15 -2.87 -13.83
C VAL A 30 2.69 -4.21 -14.40
N GLU A 31 1.50 -4.64 -13.98
CA GLU A 31 0.82 -5.83 -14.45
C GLU A 31 -0.52 -5.43 -15.10
N THR A 32 -1.01 -6.26 -16.02
CA THR A 32 -2.30 -6.05 -16.71
C THR A 32 -3.18 -7.30 -16.55
N PRO A 33 -3.82 -7.50 -15.39
CA PRO A 33 -4.70 -8.64 -15.16
C PRO A 33 -5.93 -8.64 -16.10
N ASP A 34 -6.53 -9.81 -16.27
CA ASP A 34 -7.78 -9.99 -17.01
C ASP A 34 -8.99 -9.77 -16.09
N ALA A 35 -9.10 -8.56 -15.54
CA ALA A 35 -10.24 -8.11 -14.74
C ALA A 35 -10.90 -6.88 -15.38
N PRO A 36 -12.21 -6.67 -15.21
CA PRO A 36 -12.86 -5.47 -15.72
C PRO A 36 -12.29 -4.22 -15.03
N PRO A 37 -11.98 -3.14 -15.77
CA PRO A 37 -11.58 -1.88 -15.16
C PRO A 37 -12.75 -1.23 -14.43
N ILE A 38 -12.44 -0.52 -13.35
CA ILE A 38 -13.38 0.31 -12.60
C ILE A 38 -13.35 1.71 -13.24
N ALA A 39 -14.51 2.34 -13.40
CA ALA A 39 -14.60 3.70 -13.93
C ALA A 39 -13.73 4.69 -13.11
N PRO A 40 -13.10 5.69 -13.75
CA PRO A 40 -13.21 6.07 -15.16
C PRO A 40 -12.20 5.36 -16.09
N PHE A 41 -11.56 4.28 -15.64
CA PHE A 41 -10.49 3.63 -16.40
C PHE A 41 -11.01 2.69 -17.49
N ASP A 42 -10.27 2.62 -18.60
CA ASP A 42 -10.60 1.77 -19.76
C ASP A 42 -9.76 0.47 -19.82
N ALA A 43 -8.81 0.30 -18.90
CA ALA A 43 -7.93 -0.86 -18.84
C ALA A 43 -7.60 -1.22 -17.39
N CYS A 44 -7.47 -2.52 -17.13
CA CYS A 44 -7.03 -3.05 -15.84
C CYS A 44 -5.50 -3.03 -15.78
N THR A 45 -4.98 -2.24 -14.84
CA THR A 45 -3.56 -2.11 -14.54
C THR A 45 -3.38 -2.19 -13.04
N VAL A 46 -2.37 -2.94 -12.63
CA VAL A 46 -1.91 -3.02 -11.24
C VAL A 46 -0.48 -2.54 -11.23
N THR A 47 -0.21 -1.48 -10.47
CA THR A 47 1.15 -0.95 -10.30
C THR A 47 1.57 -1.11 -8.85
N THR A 48 2.70 -1.77 -8.63
CA THR A 48 3.34 -1.87 -7.31
C THR A 48 4.69 -1.20 -7.34
N TYR A 49 5.07 -0.52 -6.26
CA TYR A 49 6.37 0.11 -6.14
C TYR A 49 6.71 0.32 -4.66
N ARG A 50 7.98 0.61 -4.39
CA ARG A 50 8.45 1.04 -3.07
C ARG A 50 8.87 2.50 -3.11
N VAL A 51 8.52 3.26 -2.08
CA VAL A 51 9.11 4.58 -1.85
C VAL A 51 9.67 4.65 -0.45
N PRO A 52 11.01 4.74 -0.30
CA PRO A 52 11.64 4.78 1.01
C PRO A 52 11.17 5.97 1.84
N ALA A 53 10.86 5.74 3.11
CA ALA A 53 10.52 6.81 4.02
C ALA A 53 11.79 7.60 4.37
N GLU A 54 11.78 8.90 4.10
CA GLU A 54 12.90 9.78 4.45
C GLU A 54 12.96 10.10 5.95
N SER A 55 11.85 9.88 6.66
CA SER A 55 11.68 10.13 8.09
C SER A 55 10.61 9.21 8.71
N ALA A 56 10.52 9.23 10.03
CA ALA A 56 9.52 8.49 10.81
C ALA A 56 9.23 9.22 12.14
N ASN A 57 9.20 10.56 12.14
CA ASN A 57 8.99 11.29 13.39
C ASN A 57 7.51 11.27 13.78
N HIS A 58 7.25 11.01 15.05
CA HIS A 58 5.94 11.25 15.65
C HIS A 58 5.74 12.76 15.86
N VAL A 59 4.70 13.31 15.23
CA VAL A 59 4.25 14.69 15.42
C VAL A 59 2.93 14.74 16.17
N ALA A 60 2.53 15.96 16.57
CA ALA A 60 1.25 16.15 17.26
C ALA A 60 0.09 15.68 16.38
N ALA A 61 -0.86 14.97 16.99
CA ALA A 61 -2.06 14.53 16.29
C ALA A 61 -2.77 15.72 15.64
N CYS A 62 -3.21 15.56 14.40
CA CYS A 62 -3.89 16.59 13.59
C CYS A 62 -3.07 17.85 13.28
N SER A 63 -1.75 17.82 13.52
CA SER A 63 -0.86 18.85 12.96
C SER A 63 -0.76 18.70 11.45
N ALA A 64 -0.41 19.78 10.75
CA ALA A 64 -0.23 19.73 9.31
C ALA A 64 0.89 18.74 8.95
N LEU A 65 0.59 17.84 8.02
CA LEU A 65 1.55 16.90 7.43
C LEU A 65 1.70 17.23 5.95
N ASP A 66 2.93 17.16 5.46
CA ASP A 66 3.28 17.34 4.06
C ASP A 66 3.98 16.07 3.60
N PHE A 67 3.22 15.20 2.93
CA PHE A 67 3.76 13.97 2.40
C PHE A 67 4.31 14.23 0.99
N PRO A 68 5.48 13.67 0.64
CA PRO A 68 6.07 13.87 -0.69
C PRO A 68 5.25 13.22 -1.81
N GLU A 69 4.29 12.38 -1.46
CA GLU A 69 3.51 11.55 -2.38
C GLU A 69 2.11 11.29 -1.84
N THR A 70 1.20 11.02 -2.77
CA THR A 70 -0.20 10.70 -2.48
C THR A 70 -0.57 9.44 -3.26
N PRO A 71 -1.05 8.38 -2.60
CA PRO A 71 -1.18 8.24 -1.15
C PRO A 71 0.18 7.99 -0.44
N PRO A 72 0.33 8.42 0.84
CA PRO A 72 1.58 8.27 1.57
C PRO A 72 1.78 6.85 2.10
N ALA A 73 2.97 6.27 1.88
CA ALA A 73 3.34 4.95 2.40
C ALA A 73 4.30 5.01 3.62
N GLY A 74 4.70 6.20 4.06
CA GLY A 74 5.66 6.39 5.14
C GLY A 74 5.90 7.88 5.41
N GLY A 75 6.88 8.18 6.26
CA GLY A 75 7.23 9.56 6.62
C GLY A 75 6.77 9.96 8.03
N ASP A 76 6.83 11.26 8.31
CA ASP A 76 6.34 11.83 9.57
C ASP A 76 4.83 11.61 9.71
N HIS A 77 4.39 11.26 10.91
CA HIS A 77 3.01 10.84 11.17
C HIS A 77 2.60 11.12 12.62
N TYR A 78 1.33 10.98 12.95
CA TYR A 78 0.84 11.33 14.29
C TYR A 78 1.33 10.34 15.35
N GLY A 79 1.61 10.78 16.57
CA GLY A 79 1.96 9.88 17.68
C GLY A 79 0.84 8.92 18.15
N GLN A 80 -0.34 8.97 17.53
CA GLN A 80 -1.45 8.04 17.74
C GLN A 80 -1.78 7.37 16.40
N TRP A 81 -2.15 6.10 16.41
CA TRP A 81 -2.53 5.35 15.20
C TRP A 81 -4.01 4.98 15.21
N ALA A 82 -4.57 4.78 14.02
CA ALA A 82 -5.94 4.31 13.88
C ALA A 82 -6.04 2.85 14.37
N ALA A 83 -7.09 2.55 15.13
CA ALA A 83 -7.43 1.19 15.48
C ALA A 83 -7.54 0.34 14.19
N PHE A 84 -7.02 -0.89 14.24
CA PHE A 84 -7.18 -1.78 13.09
C PHE A 84 -8.65 -2.18 12.94
N GLY A 85 -9.15 -2.23 11.70
CA GLY A 85 -10.56 -2.47 11.43
C GLY A 85 -11.10 -1.73 10.21
N ALA A 86 -12.42 -1.77 10.05
CA ALA A 86 -13.11 -1.14 8.94
C ALA A 86 -13.67 0.23 9.35
N TYR A 87 -13.58 1.19 8.44
CA TYR A 87 -14.11 2.54 8.58
C TYR A 87 -14.99 2.89 7.38
N ASP A 88 -16.18 3.44 7.65
CA ASP A 88 -17.13 3.89 6.62
C ASP A 88 -16.84 5.32 6.12
N ALA A 89 -15.83 5.98 6.69
CA ALA A 89 -15.43 7.34 6.36
C ALA A 89 -13.90 7.48 6.34
N PRO A 90 -13.36 8.48 5.63
CA PRO A 90 -11.92 8.67 5.54
C PRO A 90 -11.25 8.83 6.91
N VAL A 91 -10.12 8.14 7.06
CA VAL A 91 -9.21 8.29 8.20
C VAL A 91 -8.04 9.18 7.78
N PRO A 92 -7.66 10.22 8.54
CA PRO A 92 -6.54 11.07 8.16
C PRO A 92 -5.24 10.28 8.03
N TRP A 93 -4.49 10.55 6.96
CA TRP A 93 -3.27 9.81 6.62
C TRP A 93 -2.25 9.70 7.75
N GLY A 94 -2.11 10.73 8.60
CA GLY A 94 -1.18 10.68 9.73
C GLY A 94 -1.48 9.56 10.75
N PHE A 95 -2.74 9.12 10.89
CA PHE A 95 -3.08 7.95 11.70
C PHE A 95 -2.80 6.65 10.97
N LEU A 96 -3.09 6.60 9.66
CA LEU A 96 -2.89 5.44 8.80
C LEU A 96 -1.40 5.10 8.61
N VAL A 97 -0.55 6.11 8.42
CA VAL A 97 0.90 5.93 8.31
C VAL A 97 1.49 5.35 9.59
N HIS A 98 1.02 5.76 10.77
CA HIS A 98 1.43 5.14 12.04
C HIS A 98 0.95 3.69 12.12
N SER A 99 -0.30 3.40 11.72
CA SER A 99 -0.78 2.01 11.67
C SER A 99 0.10 1.13 10.75
N MET A 100 0.63 1.68 9.66
CA MET A 100 1.60 1.01 8.78
C MET A 100 2.99 0.87 9.42
N GLU A 101 3.47 1.84 10.20
CA GLU A 101 4.73 1.74 10.96
C GLU A 101 4.71 0.52 11.91
N HIS A 102 3.54 0.22 12.50
CA HIS A 102 3.30 -0.95 13.34
C HIS A 102 3.03 -2.26 12.56
N GLY A 103 3.32 -2.29 11.26
CA GLY A 103 3.17 -3.48 10.41
C GLY A 103 1.75 -3.70 9.90
N GLY A 104 0.90 -2.68 9.97
CA GLY A 104 -0.42 -2.72 9.38
C GLY A 104 -0.43 -2.55 7.87
N VAL A 105 -1.53 -2.98 7.26
CA VAL A 105 -1.82 -2.78 5.83
C VAL A 105 -3.11 -2.00 5.70
N VAL A 106 -3.07 -0.90 4.95
CA VAL A 106 -4.25 -0.08 4.63
C VAL A 106 -4.76 -0.50 3.27
N LEU A 107 -6.02 -0.91 3.19
CA LEU A 107 -6.77 -1.15 1.97
C LEU A 107 -7.74 0.02 1.77
N ALA A 108 -7.40 0.92 0.84
CA ALA A 108 -8.16 2.14 0.59
C ALA A 108 -8.84 2.08 -0.77
N HIS A 109 -10.02 2.69 -0.88
CA HIS A 109 -10.76 2.77 -2.13
C HIS A 109 -11.29 4.18 -2.42
N ASP A 110 -11.38 4.52 -3.70
CA ASP A 110 -12.01 5.74 -4.21
C ASP A 110 -12.70 5.45 -5.53
N CYS A 111 -13.99 5.12 -5.46
CA CYS A 111 -14.76 4.72 -6.63
C CYS A 111 -15.74 5.83 -6.99
N GLU A 112 -16.02 6.01 -8.29
CA GLU A 112 -17.13 6.87 -8.72
C GLU A 112 -18.47 6.25 -8.27
N GLY A 113 -18.93 6.62 -7.07
CA GLY A 113 -20.09 6.02 -6.41
C GLY A 113 -19.71 4.86 -5.48
N ASP A 114 -20.58 3.87 -5.33
CA ASP A 114 -20.34 2.72 -4.45
C ASP A 114 -19.57 1.62 -5.19
N CYS A 115 -18.58 1.00 -4.53
CA CYS A 115 -17.89 -0.21 -5.04
C CYS A 115 -17.98 -1.37 -4.05
N PRO A 116 -19.18 -1.94 -3.85
CA PRO A 116 -19.42 -3.00 -2.86
C PRO A 116 -18.58 -4.26 -3.10
N GLU A 117 -18.16 -4.51 -4.34
CA GLU A 117 -17.26 -5.62 -4.69
C GLU A 117 -15.85 -5.42 -4.10
N VAL A 118 -15.34 -4.18 -4.14
CA VAL A 118 -14.04 -3.82 -3.54
C VAL A 118 -14.11 -3.91 -2.02
N GLU A 119 -15.15 -3.32 -1.42
CA GLU A 119 -15.39 -3.40 0.03
C GLU A 119 -15.52 -4.85 0.52
N ALA A 120 -16.26 -5.69 -0.21
CA ALA A 120 -16.39 -7.11 0.10
C ALA A 120 -15.06 -7.86 -0.01
N ALA A 121 -14.24 -7.57 -1.03
CA ALA A 121 -12.92 -8.16 -1.16
C ALA A 121 -11.99 -7.74 -0.02
N PHE A 122 -11.99 -6.46 0.36
CA PHE A 122 -11.22 -5.95 1.49
C PHE A 122 -11.64 -6.62 2.80
N ALA A 123 -12.95 -6.73 3.07
CA ALA A 123 -13.47 -7.42 4.23
C ALA A 123 -13.07 -8.91 4.26
N ALA A 124 -13.11 -9.59 3.11
CA ALA A 124 -12.67 -10.97 2.99
C ALA A 124 -11.17 -11.11 3.35
N ILE A 125 -10.31 -10.32 2.72
CA ILE A 125 -8.86 -10.30 2.98
C ILE A 125 -8.56 -10.01 4.46
N ALA A 126 -9.25 -9.05 5.06
CA ALA A 126 -9.10 -8.73 6.48
C ALA A 126 -9.49 -9.91 7.39
N SER A 127 -10.60 -10.59 7.08
CA SER A 127 -11.15 -11.69 7.88
C SER A 127 -10.36 -12.99 7.83
N GLU A 128 -9.64 -13.23 6.73
CA GLU A 128 -8.83 -14.43 6.55
C GLU A 128 -7.52 -14.39 7.35
N ARG A 129 -7.14 -13.22 7.86
CA ARG A 129 -5.87 -13.00 8.55
C ARG A 129 -6.02 -13.24 10.04
N VAL A 130 -5.23 -14.18 10.54
CA VAL A 130 -5.04 -14.40 11.97
C VAL A 130 -3.66 -13.86 12.36
N ASP A 131 -3.64 -12.83 13.20
CA ASP A 131 -2.39 -12.24 13.67
C ASP A 131 -1.98 -12.85 15.02
N PRO A 132 -0.77 -13.41 15.14
CA PRO A 132 -0.30 -14.04 16.39
C PRO A 132 0.06 -13.04 17.50
N LEU A 133 0.29 -11.76 17.17
CA LEU A 133 0.58 -10.68 18.11
C LEU A 133 -0.71 -10.03 18.63
N CYS A 134 -1.75 -9.99 17.80
CA CYS A 134 -3.08 -9.56 18.24
C CYS A 134 -3.66 -10.60 19.22
N ARG A 135 -4.08 -10.15 20.40
CA ARG A 135 -4.67 -11.01 21.44
C ARG A 135 -6.15 -10.67 21.64
N GLY A 136 -6.95 -11.70 21.95
CA GLY A 136 -8.39 -11.54 22.19
C GLY A 136 -9.16 -11.41 20.88
N ASP A 137 -10.20 -10.57 20.88
CA ASP A 137 -11.04 -10.30 19.70
C ASP A 137 -10.46 -9.20 18.79
N ALA A 138 -9.20 -8.82 18.98
CA ALA A 138 -8.55 -7.81 18.17
C ALA A 138 -8.43 -8.31 16.71
N PRO A 139 -8.88 -7.51 15.72
CA PRO A 139 -8.79 -7.89 14.31
C PRO A 139 -7.33 -8.03 13.87
N SER A 140 -7.12 -8.53 12.65
CA SER A 140 -5.83 -8.41 11.97
C SER A 140 -5.40 -6.93 11.88
N ARG A 141 -4.13 -6.67 11.64
CA ARG A 141 -3.57 -5.32 11.45
C ARG A 141 -3.94 -4.72 10.07
N ILE A 142 -5.17 -4.94 9.63
CA ILE A 142 -5.68 -4.41 8.37
C ILE A 142 -6.64 -3.27 8.68
N ILE A 143 -6.50 -2.18 7.94
CA ILE A 143 -7.46 -1.09 7.93
C ILE A 143 -8.13 -1.04 6.57
N THR A 144 -9.46 -0.92 6.55
CA THR A 144 -10.21 -0.69 5.31
C THR A 144 -10.95 0.63 5.42
N ALA A 145 -10.79 1.54 4.45
CA ALA A 145 -11.46 2.84 4.49
C ALA A 145 -11.61 3.44 3.09
N PRO A 146 -12.63 4.29 2.84
CA PRO A 146 -12.62 5.19 1.70
C PRO A 146 -11.55 6.27 1.88
N ALA A 147 -10.99 6.80 0.78
CA ALA A 147 -10.10 7.96 0.80
C ALA A 147 -10.21 8.74 -0.52
N GLU A 148 -9.65 9.95 -0.58
CA GLU A 148 -9.47 10.67 -1.85
C GLU A 148 -8.21 10.16 -2.55
N LEU A 149 -8.36 9.49 -3.71
CA LEU A 149 -7.30 8.77 -4.41
C LEU A 149 -7.40 8.92 -5.92
N ASP A 150 -6.27 8.87 -6.62
CA ASP A 150 -6.25 8.82 -8.09
C ASP A 150 -6.62 7.43 -8.65
N HIS A 151 -6.71 6.40 -7.80
CA HIS A 151 -6.95 5.02 -8.20
C HIS A 151 -8.02 4.38 -7.31
N PRO A 152 -8.92 3.55 -7.87
CA PRO A 152 -10.06 3.01 -7.15
C PRO A 152 -9.71 1.94 -6.13
N VAL A 153 -8.60 1.25 -6.31
CA VAL A 153 -8.12 0.22 -5.39
C VAL A 153 -6.68 0.51 -5.03
N VAL A 154 -6.43 0.79 -3.76
CA VAL A 154 -5.10 1.09 -3.22
C VAL A 154 -4.83 0.16 -2.04
N ALA A 155 -3.61 -0.36 -1.97
CA ALA A 155 -3.10 -1.00 -0.77
C ALA A 155 -1.75 -0.42 -0.39
N LEU A 156 -1.56 -0.15 0.90
CA LEU A 156 -0.37 0.48 1.44
C LEU A 156 0.13 -0.32 2.64
N ALA A 157 1.43 -0.49 2.68
CA ALA A 157 2.17 -0.89 3.87
C ALA A 157 3.38 0.04 3.99
N TRP A 158 4.13 -0.01 5.08
CA TRP A 158 5.27 0.88 5.27
C TRP A 158 6.23 0.83 4.07
N GLU A 159 6.40 1.97 3.38
CA GLU A 159 7.14 2.19 2.13
C GLU A 159 6.62 1.47 0.88
N HIS A 160 5.59 0.65 0.98
CA HIS A 160 5.12 -0.19 -0.12
C HIS A 160 3.75 0.28 -0.62
N VAL A 161 3.65 0.44 -1.93
CA VAL A 161 2.46 0.94 -2.59
C VAL A 161 1.96 -0.04 -3.63
N TYR A 162 0.65 -0.27 -3.61
CA TYR A 162 -0.13 -0.91 -4.64
C TYR A 162 -1.23 0.06 -5.07
N VAL A 163 -1.31 0.36 -6.36
CA VAL A 163 -2.42 1.12 -6.96
C VAL A 163 -2.96 0.35 -8.16
N ALA A 164 -4.28 0.26 -8.27
CA ALA A 164 -4.92 -0.48 -9.34
C ALA A 164 -6.17 0.21 -9.87
N THR A 165 -6.41 0.03 -11.16
CA THR A 165 -7.58 0.55 -11.89
C THR A 165 -8.72 -0.47 -11.97
N CYS A 166 -8.56 -1.61 -11.30
CA CYS A 166 -9.45 -2.76 -11.30
C CYS A 166 -9.28 -3.53 -9.98
N LEU A 167 -10.27 -4.35 -9.65
CA LEU A 167 -10.15 -5.32 -8.56
C LEU A 167 -9.56 -6.62 -9.09
N ASP A 168 -8.27 -6.84 -8.85
CA ASP A 168 -7.61 -8.14 -9.01
C ASP A 168 -7.27 -8.70 -7.63
N GLU A 169 -8.16 -9.53 -7.07
CA GLU A 169 -8.00 -10.07 -5.71
C GLU A 169 -6.70 -10.87 -5.52
N ALA A 170 -6.20 -11.52 -6.58
CA ALA A 170 -5.02 -12.35 -6.51
C ALA A 170 -3.75 -11.50 -6.25
N SER A 171 -3.53 -10.44 -7.02
CA SER A 171 -2.41 -9.53 -6.80
C SER A 171 -2.55 -8.72 -5.52
N LEU A 172 -3.78 -8.30 -5.17
CA LEU A 172 -4.04 -7.62 -3.90
C LEU A 172 -3.68 -8.50 -2.70
N ARG A 173 -4.11 -9.77 -2.69
CA ARG A 173 -3.74 -10.74 -1.64
C ARG A 173 -2.24 -10.97 -1.58
N ALA A 174 -1.58 -11.07 -2.74
CA ALA A 174 -0.14 -11.24 -2.82
C ALA A 174 0.60 -10.03 -2.23
N PHE A 175 0.11 -8.80 -2.46
CA PHE A 175 0.65 -7.60 -1.82
C PHE A 175 0.50 -7.67 -0.30
N VAL A 176 -0.70 -7.99 0.20
CA VAL A 176 -0.93 -8.13 1.65
C VAL A 176 -0.01 -9.21 2.24
N ASP A 177 0.09 -10.39 1.60
CA ASP A 177 0.98 -11.48 2.03
C ASP A 177 2.45 -11.04 2.12
N ALA A 178 2.90 -10.23 1.17
CA ALA A 178 4.28 -9.79 1.09
C ALA A 178 4.65 -8.73 2.14
N HIS A 179 3.70 -7.89 2.58
CA HIS A 179 4.01 -6.69 3.35
C HIS A 179 3.37 -6.63 4.75
N TYR A 180 2.40 -7.50 5.04
CA TYR A 180 1.81 -7.58 6.37
C TYR A 180 2.84 -7.89 7.45
N GLY A 181 2.88 -7.10 8.51
CA GLY A 181 3.84 -7.25 9.62
C GLY A 181 5.31 -6.94 9.26
N ASN A 182 5.57 -6.44 8.04
CA ASN A 182 6.92 -6.12 7.58
C ASN A 182 7.14 -4.60 7.59
N ALA A 183 7.32 -4.04 8.78
CA ALA A 183 7.52 -2.61 9.01
C ALA A 183 8.60 -2.35 10.08
N PRO A 184 8.99 -1.08 10.33
CA PRO A 184 9.98 -0.75 11.37
C PRO A 184 9.59 -1.24 12.76
N GLU A 185 8.28 -1.30 13.05
CA GLU A 185 7.73 -1.84 14.29
C GLU A 185 6.77 -3.00 14.03
N ASP A 186 6.74 -3.95 14.96
CA ASP A 186 5.90 -5.16 14.85
C ASP A 186 5.13 -5.34 16.15
N LEU A 187 4.01 -4.62 16.28
CA LEU A 187 3.15 -4.67 17.44
C LEU A 187 1.67 -4.59 17.06
N CYS A 188 0.82 -5.27 17.84
CA CYS A 188 -0.63 -5.21 17.69
C CYS A 188 -1.26 -4.66 18.97
N ALA A 189 -1.15 -3.34 19.15
CA ALA A 189 -1.85 -2.59 20.17
C ALA A 189 -3.11 -1.94 19.58
N PRO A 190 -4.18 -1.74 20.37
CA PRO A 190 -5.53 -1.48 19.85
C PRO A 190 -5.73 -0.18 19.07
N GLY A 191 -4.81 0.78 19.15
CA GLY A 191 -4.97 2.10 18.49
C GLY A 191 -6.13 2.91 19.06
N VAL A 192 -6.52 3.95 18.32
CA VAL A 192 -7.68 4.79 18.64
C VAL A 192 -8.69 4.78 17.49
N ASP A 193 -9.97 4.72 17.83
CA ASP A 193 -11.06 4.96 16.88
C ASP A 193 -11.74 6.27 17.26
N LEU A 194 -11.55 7.29 16.42
CA LEU A 194 -12.13 8.63 16.58
C LEU A 194 -13.23 8.91 15.54
N SER A 195 -13.68 7.88 14.81
CA SER A 195 -14.65 8.04 13.72
C SER A 195 -15.99 8.65 14.19
N ALA A 196 -16.44 8.30 15.39
CA ALA A 196 -17.67 8.84 15.97
C ALA A 196 -17.56 10.29 16.47
N GLU A 197 -16.35 10.72 16.85
CA GLU A 197 -16.08 12.04 17.44
C GLU A 197 -15.55 13.04 16.40
N GLY A 198 -15.07 12.54 15.26
CA GLY A 198 -14.26 13.27 14.29
C GLY A 198 -12.78 13.13 14.62
N TRP A 199 -11.98 12.73 13.63
CA TRP A 199 -10.55 12.49 13.81
C TRP A 199 -9.74 13.73 14.20
N CYS A 200 -10.10 14.88 13.63
CA CYS A 200 -9.39 16.16 13.80
C CYS A 200 -10.40 17.31 13.93
N PRO A 201 -11.02 17.49 15.11
CA PRO A 201 -11.99 18.55 15.38
C PRO A 201 -11.37 19.95 15.53
#